data_AF-A0A4U8YLT9-F1
#
_entry.id   AF-A0A4U8YLT9-F1
#
_cell.length_a   1.000
_cell.length_b   1.000
_cell.length_c   1.000
_cell.angle_alpha   90.00
_cell.angle_beta   90.00
_cell.angle_gamma   90.00
#
_symmetry.space_group_name_H-M   'P 1'
#
loop_
_entity.id
_entity.type
_entity.pdbx_description
1 polymer ?
#
loop_
_entity_poly.entity_id
_entity_poly.type
_entity_poly.pdbx_seq_one_letter_code
_entity_poly.pdbx_strand_id
1 'polypeptide(L)'
;MYSGLGDEAFAAMATHGVTETASGLWSLAFPKVWEAHNYTQPPNVMGELAGINLPCVALRARPSVFFTEALWAQWQRVSPGTVFLEDLSAGHLLPLENPQGCCGLIASGMAEAGMTGEKETPAVSSGVS
;
A
#
# COMPACT_ATOMS: atom_id res chain seq x y z
N MET A 1 2.15 -13.72 12.76
CA MET A 1 1.51 -12.79 11.82
C MET A 1 0.90 -11.58 12.53
N TYR A 2 0.31 -11.73 13.73
CA TYR A 2 -0.44 -10.66 14.38
C TYR A 2 0.15 -10.09 15.69
N SER A 3 1.33 -10.55 16.12
CA SER A 3 1.94 -10.14 17.40
C SER A 3 2.38 -8.67 17.45
N GLY A 4 2.43 -7.99 16.31
CA GLY A 4 2.74 -6.55 16.21
C GLY A 4 1.52 -5.64 16.17
N LEU A 5 0.29 -6.19 16.19
CA LEU A 5 -0.93 -5.40 16.17
C LEU A 5 -1.34 -5.03 17.60
N GLY A 6 -1.43 -3.73 17.88
CA GLY A 6 -1.99 -3.23 19.13
C GLY A 6 -3.52 -3.36 19.17
N ASP A 7 -4.09 -3.22 20.37
CA ASP A 7 -5.54 -3.36 20.61
C ASP A 7 -6.38 -2.42 19.73
N GLU A 8 -5.92 -1.20 19.50
CA GLU A 8 -6.58 -0.22 18.64
C GLU A 8 -6.66 -0.71 17.18
N ALA A 9 -5.56 -1.25 16.64
CA ALA A 9 -5.52 -1.78 15.29
C ALA A 9 -6.42 -3.02 15.15
N PHE A 10 -6.47 -3.87 16.18
CA PHE A 10 -7.41 -5.00 16.24
C PHE A 10 -8.86 -4.55 16.27
N ALA A 11 -9.19 -3.55 17.09
CA ALA A 11 -10.54 -3.00 17.19
C ALA A 11 -10.97 -2.37 15.87
N ALA A 12 -10.08 -1.61 15.21
CA ALA A 12 -10.33 -1.04 13.89
C ALA A 12 -10.54 -2.12 12.84
N MET A 13 -9.71 -3.17 12.81
CA MET A 13 -9.87 -4.30 11.91
C MET A 13 -11.21 -5.02 12.12
N ALA A 14 -11.61 -5.25 13.37
CA ALA A 14 -12.90 -5.87 13.69
C ALA A 14 -14.08 -4.98 13.27
N THR A 15 -13.99 -3.68 13.52
CA THR A 15 -15.06 -2.71 13.22
C THR A 15 -15.25 -2.50 11.73
N HIS A 16 -14.16 -2.44 10.96
CA HIS A 16 -14.20 -2.13 9.53
C HIS A 16 -14.10 -3.37 8.63
N GLY A 17 -13.76 -4.53 9.19
CA GLY A 17 -13.71 -5.81 8.47
C GLY A 17 -15.08 -6.44 8.23
N VAL A 18 -16.14 -5.91 8.83
CA VAL A 18 -17.52 -6.37 8.66
C VAL A 18 -18.46 -5.22 8.34
N THR A 19 -19.57 -5.54 7.69
CA THR A 19 -20.65 -4.62 7.37
C THR A 19 -21.98 -5.21 7.82
N GLU A 20 -22.87 -4.36 8.31
CA GLU A 20 -24.23 -4.76 8.66
C GLU A 20 -25.07 -4.94 7.38
N THR A 21 -25.84 -6.02 7.34
CA THR A 21 -26.75 -6.35 6.25
C THR A 21 -28.13 -5.74 6.50
N ALA A 22 -28.95 -5.64 5.45
CA ALA A 22 -30.32 -5.13 5.56
C ALA A 22 -31.20 -5.91 6.56
N SER A 23 -30.86 -7.16 6.90
CA SER A 23 -31.56 -7.98 7.88
C SER A 23 -31.02 -7.86 9.31
N GLY A 24 -30.06 -6.94 9.58
CA GLY A 24 -29.41 -6.79 10.88
C GLY A 24 -28.39 -7.89 11.22
N LEU A 25 -27.99 -8.71 10.23
CA LEU A 25 -26.88 -9.66 10.36
C LEU A 25 -25.57 -9.01 9.89
N TRP A 26 -24.44 -9.68 10.09
CA TRP A 26 -23.12 -9.19 9.67
C TRP A 26 -22.56 -9.99 8.50
N SER A 27 -21.93 -9.29 7.55
CA SER A 27 -21.14 -9.86 6.46
C SER A 27 -19.71 -9.36 6.50
N LEU A 28 -18.76 -10.11 5.91
CA LEU A 28 -17.40 -9.61 5.71
C LEU A 28 -17.43 -8.44 4.73
N ALA A 29 -16.68 -7.38 5.03
CA ALA A 29 -16.49 -6.25 4.11
C ALA A 29 -15.81 -6.71 2.80
N PHE A 30 -14.96 -7.74 2.88
CA PHE A 30 -14.32 -8.38 1.75
C PHE A 30 -14.93 -9.78 1.50
N PRO A 31 -15.45 -10.08 0.30
CA PRO A 31 -16.06 -11.37 0.03
C PRO A 31 -15.05 -12.54 0.15
N LYS A 32 -15.47 -13.64 0.77
CA LYS A 32 -14.64 -14.85 0.94
C LYS A 32 -14.06 -15.38 -0.38
N VAL A 33 -14.84 -15.30 -1.46
CA VAL A 33 -14.42 -15.73 -2.79
C VAL A 33 -13.24 -14.89 -3.31
N TRP A 34 -13.22 -13.61 -2.98
CA TRP A 34 -12.16 -12.70 -3.39
C TRP A 34 -10.86 -12.99 -2.62
N GLU A 35 -10.95 -13.19 -1.31
CA GLU A 35 -9.79 -13.60 -0.50
C GLU A 35 -9.24 -14.94 -0.99
N ALA A 36 -10.10 -15.95 -1.19
CA ALA A 36 -9.69 -17.26 -1.68
C ALA A 36 -9.00 -17.16 -3.06
N HIS A 37 -9.49 -16.31 -3.96
CA HIS A 37 -8.84 -16.06 -5.24
C HIS A 37 -7.45 -15.43 -5.07
N ASN A 38 -7.31 -14.40 -4.23
CA ASN A 38 -6.02 -13.72 -3.98
C ASN A 38 -4.95 -14.68 -3.44
N TYR A 39 -5.33 -15.62 -2.56
CA TYR A 39 -4.40 -16.60 -1.99
C TYR A 39 -4.09 -17.79 -2.90
N THR A 40 -4.96 -18.12 -3.87
CA THR A 40 -4.78 -19.27 -4.76
C THR A 40 -4.17 -18.91 -6.10
N GLN A 41 -4.33 -17.66 -6.55
CA GLN A 41 -3.88 -17.18 -7.85
C GLN A 41 -3.14 -15.84 -7.74
N PRO A 42 -2.01 -15.76 -7.00
CA PRO A 42 -1.27 -14.53 -6.90
C PRO A 42 -0.71 -14.12 -8.29
N PRO A 43 -1.02 -12.92 -8.80
CA PRO A 43 -0.51 -12.48 -10.08
C PRO A 43 0.99 -12.19 -10.00
N ASN A 44 1.72 -12.51 -11.07
CA ASN A 44 3.09 -12.01 -11.23
C ASN A 44 3.04 -10.58 -11.77
N VAL A 45 3.16 -9.60 -10.89
CA VAL A 45 3.02 -8.16 -11.20
C VAL A 45 4.31 -7.50 -11.71
N MET A 46 5.41 -8.25 -11.87
CA MET A 46 6.72 -7.65 -12.17
C MET A 46 6.79 -7.00 -13.55
N GLY A 47 6.00 -7.48 -14.50
CA GLY A 47 5.91 -6.86 -15.84
C GLY A 47 5.20 -5.51 -15.79
N GLU A 48 4.13 -5.42 -15.02
CA GLU A 48 3.35 -4.20 -14.79
C GLU A 48 4.18 -3.17 -14.01
N LEU A 49 4.91 -3.62 -12.98
CA LEU A 49 5.80 -2.76 -12.20
C LEU A 49 6.92 -2.16 -13.06
N ALA A 50 7.44 -2.91 -14.03
CA ALA A 50 8.45 -2.41 -14.97
C ALA A 50 7.93 -1.31 -15.92
N GLY A 51 6.61 -1.26 -16.13
CA GLY A 51 5.95 -0.29 -16.99
C GLY A 51 5.54 1.01 -16.31
N ILE A 52 5.81 1.17 -15.00
CA ILE A 52 5.45 2.37 -14.25
C ILE A 52 6.34 3.54 -14.71
N ASN A 53 5.73 4.52 -15.39
CA ASN A 53 6.39 5.75 -15.84
C ASN A 53 6.07 6.99 -14.98
N LEU A 54 5.29 6.81 -13.92
CA LEU A 54 4.98 7.85 -12.95
C LEU A 54 5.96 7.77 -11.78
N PRO A 55 6.22 8.87 -11.06
CA PRO A 55 6.90 8.82 -9.77
C PRO A 55 6.24 7.74 -8.89
N CYS A 56 7.05 6.90 -8.25
CA CYS A 56 6.58 5.74 -7.51
C CYS A 56 7.38 5.56 -6.23
N VAL A 57 6.69 5.23 -5.14
CA VAL A 57 7.30 4.89 -3.85
C VAL A 57 6.85 3.47 -3.50
N ALA A 58 7.81 2.58 -3.33
CA ALA A 58 7.60 1.22 -2.86
C ALA A 58 8.02 1.12 -1.40
N LEU A 59 7.12 0.62 -0.56
CA LEU A 59 7.36 0.40 0.86
C LEU A 59 7.31 -1.09 1.15
N ARG A 60 8.23 -1.57 2.00
CA ARG A 60 8.13 -2.92 2.56
C ARG A 60 8.41 -2.96 4.05
N ALA A 61 7.96 -4.04 4.66
CA ALA A 61 8.37 -4.46 5.99
C ALA A 61 9.37 -5.62 5.92
N ARG A 62 9.55 -6.34 7.03
CA ARG A 62 10.32 -7.59 7.02
C ARG A 62 9.82 -8.57 5.93
N PRO A 63 10.74 -9.30 5.29
CA PRO A 63 10.40 -10.37 4.36
C PRO A 63 9.42 -11.37 4.98
N SER A 64 8.54 -11.88 4.14
CA SER A 64 7.52 -12.84 4.52
C SER A 64 7.42 -13.94 3.47
N VAL A 65 6.61 -14.97 3.75
CA VAL A 65 6.28 -16.01 2.78
C VAL A 65 5.58 -15.47 1.53
N PHE A 66 4.93 -14.31 1.63
CA PHE A 66 4.21 -13.67 0.52
C PHE A 66 5.06 -12.66 -0.25
N PHE A 67 6.08 -12.08 0.39
CA PHE A 67 6.94 -11.07 -0.22
C PHE A 67 8.37 -11.21 0.30
N THR A 68 9.24 -11.77 -0.54
CA THR A 68 10.59 -12.20 -0.18
C THR A 68 11.64 -11.14 -0.51
N GLU A 69 12.86 -11.29 0.02
CA GLU A 69 14.02 -10.50 -0.39
C GLU A 69 14.28 -10.57 -1.89
N ALA A 70 14.12 -11.76 -2.49
CA ALA A 70 14.32 -11.96 -3.91
C ALA A 70 13.31 -11.15 -4.76
N LEU A 71 12.04 -11.08 -4.33
CA LEU A 71 11.02 -10.27 -5.01
C LEU A 71 11.31 -8.78 -4.87
N TRP A 72 11.77 -8.32 -3.69
CA TRP A 72 12.17 -6.93 -3.51
C TRP A 72 13.34 -6.53 -4.41
N ALA A 73 14.40 -7.33 -4.43
CA ALA A 73 15.54 -7.11 -5.32
C ALA A 73 15.14 -7.21 -6.80
N GLN A 74 14.17 -8.05 -7.15
CA GLN A 74 13.63 -8.10 -8.51
C GLN A 74 12.90 -6.80 -8.86
N TRP A 75 12.03 -6.29 -7.98
CA TRP A 75 11.31 -5.04 -8.21
C TRP A 75 12.28 -3.87 -8.41
N GLN A 76 13.28 -3.73 -7.55
CA GLN A 76 14.32 -2.70 -7.68
C GLN A 76 15.01 -2.71 -9.04
N ARG A 77 15.26 -3.90 -9.61
CA ARG A 77 15.89 -4.03 -10.94
C ARG A 77 14.95 -3.65 -12.08
N VAL A 78 13.67 -3.99 -11.99
CA VAL A 78 12.72 -3.75 -13.10
C VAL A 78 12.13 -2.35 -13.07
N SER A 79 12.13 -1.67 -11.92
CA SER A 79 11.62 -0.31 -11.76
C SER A 79 12.66 0.60 -11.07
N PRO A 80 13.81 0.88 -11.72
CA PRO A 80 14.90 1.65 -11.10
C PRO A 80 14.55 3.12 -10.80
N GLY A 81 13.44 3.64 -11.36
CA GLY A 81 12.93 4.99 -11.06
C GLY A 81 12.02 5.07 -9.83
N THR A 82 11.71 3.93 -9.20
CA THR A 82 10.93 3.88 -7.96
C THR A 82 11.83 4.17 -6.75
N VAL A 83 11.34 4.95 -5.79
CA VAL A 83 11.96 5.12 -4.47
C VAL A 83 11.59 3.91 -3.60
N PHE A 84 12.58 3.22 -3.05
CA PHE A 84 12.38 2.01 -2.25
C PHE A 84 12.74 2.27 -0.79
N LEU A 85 11.79 2.12 0.12
CA LEU A 85 11.99 2.30 1.55
C LEU A 85 11.52 1.06 2.32
N GLU A 86 12.14 0.82 3.48
CA GLU A 86 11.82 -0.33 4.34
C GLU A 86 11.75 0.03 5.82
N ASP A 87 10.82 -0.61 6.54
CA ASP A 87 10.79 -0.67 7.99
C ASP A 87 10.86 -2.13 8.45
N LEU A 88 12.08 -2.59 8.73
CA LEU A 88 12.36 -3.95 9.18
C LEU A 88 12.02 -4.18 10.66
N SER A 89 11.53 -3.17 11.37
CA SER A 89 10.99 -3.37 12.73
C SER A 89 9.57 -3.94 12.70
N ALA A 90 8.81 -3.72 11.61
CA ALA A 90 7.46 -4.21 11.43
C ALA A 90 7.40 -5.60 10.77
N GLY A 91 6.30 -6.31 10.98
CA GLY A 91 5.90 -7.52 10.25
C GLY A 91 5.15 -7.21 8.96
N HIS A 92 4.49 -8.22 8.40
CA HIS A 92 3.87 -8.15 7.07
C HIS A 92 2.81 -7.04 6.95
N LEU A 93 2.16 -6.66 8.05
CA LEU A 93 1.05 -5.72 8.06
C LEU A 93 1.50 -4.32 8.51
N LEU A 94 2.60 -3.81 7.94
CA LEU A 94 3.20 -2.51 8.31
C LEU A 94 2.18 -1.37 8.51
N PRO A 95 1.20 -1.14 7.61
CA PRO A 95 0.22 -0.06 7.80
C PRO A 95 -0.64 -0.22 9.06
N LEU A 96 -0.82 -1.43 9.57
CA LEU A 96 -1.60 -1.74 10.77
C LEU A 96 -0.73 -1.90 12.01
N GLU A 97 0.50 -2.40 11.87
CA GLU A 97 1.44 -2.62 12.98
C GLU A 97 2.12 -1.31 13.43
N ASN A 98 2.45 -0.42 12.49
CA ASN A 98 3.07 0.88 12.76
C ASN A 98 2.48 1.97 11.83
N PRO A 99 1.21 2.39 12.04
CA PRO A 99 0.55 3.34 11.16
C PRO A 99 1.31 4.66 11.01
N GLN A 100 1.82 5.21 12.12
CA GLN A 100 2.55 6.48 12.14
C GLN A 100 3.90 6.36 11.42
N GLY A 101 4.65 5.29 11.66
CA GLY A 101 5.90 5.02 10.95
C GLY A 101 5.67 4.82 9.45
N CYS A 102 4.64 4.06 9.08
CA CYS A 102 4.23 3.87 7.70
C CYS A 102 3.92 5.22 7.00
N CYS A 103 3.15 6.09 7.66
CA CYS A 103 2.90 7.45 7.15
C CYS A 103 4.19 8.28 6.98
N GLY A 104 5.12 8.16 7.92
CA GLY A 104 6.43 8.80 7.82
C GLY A 104 7.24 8.34 6.59
N LEU A 105 7.24 7.03 6.31
CA LEU A 105 7.87 6.49 5.11
C LEU A 105 7.21 6.99 3.82
N ILE A 106 5.88 7.05 3.78
CA ILE A 106 5.15 7.60 2.63
C ILE A 106 5.60 9.04 2.39
N ALA A 107 5.58 9.89 3.42
CA ALA A 107 5.96 11.30 3.28
C ALA A 107 7.41 11.47 2.84
N SER A 108 8.34 10.69 3.43
CA SER A 108 9.76 10.71 3.05
C SER A 108 9.96 10.27 1.60
N GLY A 109 9.32 9.17 1.19
CA GLY A 109 9.45 8.65 -0.16
C GLY A 109 8.84 9.58 -1.20
N MET A 110 7.70 10.21 -0.90
CA MET A 110 7.10 11.21 -1.78
C MET A 110 8.02 12.42 -1.98
N ALA A 111 8.67 12.90 -0.91
CA ALA A 111 9.63 13.99 -1.01
C ALA A 111 10.85 13.61 -1.86
N GLU A 112 11.41 12.41 -1.65
CA GLU A 112 12.53 11.88 -2.44
C GLU A 112 12.16 11.68 -3.92
N ALA A 113 10.95 11.21 -4.19
CA ALA A 113 10.43 11.04 -5.55
C ALA A 113 10.05 12.37 -6.24
N GLY A 114 10.26 13.51 -5.57
CA GLY A 114 9.91 14.84 -6.12
C GLY A 114 8.41 15.09 -6.23
N MET A 115 7.57 14.34 -5.50
CA MET A 115 6.10 14.46 -5.50
C MET A 115 5.62 15.61 -4.60
N THR A 116 6.27 16.77 -4.71
CA THR A 116 5.79 17.97 -4.01
C THR A 116 4.63 18.53 -4.81
N GLY A 117 3.43 18.56 -4.21
CA GLY A 117 2.23 19.07 -4.87
C GLY A 117 2.35 20.55 -5.23
N GLU A 118 2.92 20.86 -6.39
CA GLU A 118 2.61 22.12 -7.06
C GLU A 118 1.18 21.99 -7.58
N LYS A 119 0.28 22.79 -7.03
CA LYS A 119 -1.03 23.00 -7.65
C LYS A 119 -0.77 23.56 -9.04
N GLU A 120 -1.00 22.77 -10.07
CA GLU A 120 -1.25 23.32 -11.41
C GLU A 120 -2.40 24.33 -11.26
N THR A 121 -2.05 25.61 -11.29
CA THR A 121 -3.05 26.67 -11.35
C THR A 121 -3.45 26.76 -12.81
N PRO A 122 -4.70 26.47 -13.21
CA PRO A 122 -5.08 26.60 -14.60
C PRO A 122 -4.91 28.05 -15.00
N ALA A 123 -4.14 28.29 -16.06
CA ALA A 123 -3.97 29.62 -16.64
C ALA A 123 -5.36 30.13 -17.03
N VAL A 124 -5.84 31.16 -16.34
CA VAL A 124 -7.03 31.91 -16.76
C VAL A 124 -6.65 32.61 -18.06
N SER A 125 -7.12 32.07 -19.19
CA SER A 125 -7.10 32.79 -20.45
C SER A 125 -8.05 33.97 -20.33
N SER A 126 -7.50 35.17 -20.12
CA SER A 126 -8.23 36.43 -20.29
C SER A 126 -8.54 36.61 -21.78
N GLY A 127 -9.63 36.01 -22.24
CA GLY A 127 -10.26 36.36 -23.51
C GLY A 127 -11.00 37.67 -23.31
N VAL A 128 -10.36 38.78 -23.70
CA VAL A 128 -11.06 40.03 -23.97
C VAL A 128 -11.71 39.88 -25.35
N SER A 129 -13.02 40.07 -25.41
CA SER A 129 -13.76 40.44 -26.63
C SER A 129 -14.87 41.37 -26.23
#